data_AF-A0A3A4P805-F1
#
_entry.id   AF-A0A3A4P805-F1
#
_cell.length_a   1.000
_cell.length_b   1.000
_cell.length_c   1.000
_cell.angle_alpha   90.00
_cell.angle_beta   90.00
_cell.angle_gamma   90.00
#
_symmetry.space_group_name_H-M   'P 1'
#
loop_
_entity.id
_entity.type
_entity.pdbx_description
1 polymer ?
#
loop_
_entity_poly.entity_id
_entity_poly.type
_entity_poly.pdbx_seq_one_letter_code
_entity_poly.pdbx_strand_id
1 'polypeptide(L)'
;MKKISFLFVAVLCVALFSGWASADARSELALDLKQELLMQNKQAGNPLTAQEVEEFASFLTEPRAETRQTPSIEVGLYDSPGPATDRSIPLGDRIPLILVHGSSSDIISDGEYGRELNDLERWIDYIRAFNADAEFYSRYKVYRFVYNSELGIEQNGANLVTVLDTLPSYPGWETENLDGENFVILAHSMGGLVTRAAMNITFTAGIDAGQYLGDHVLNLLTLGTPHRGSPLAIPAWAYDSVKRGAMMSETEFNFAYVQHYGFVPTDGEFDLAWDNYDDAVPQTDIITYQSLLIPVLREVGGTRAQHEESVFSPYAGALNADDLYTAKLILYKAQNPPAGHVDSLLDLSFYYFLGTLNEHHLLGFTSNKLADMIAGDIGEGGLKPYGDNDGLVPAASAVFDGELVSSVDVFDNCDHLSLVDNSAVVTDVKNMLISIGMPE
;
A
#
# COMPACT_ATOMS: atom_id res chain seq x y z
N MET A 1 -4.76 1.41 37.58
CA MET A 1 -3.76 1.44 36.49
C MET A 1 -2.57 2.27 36.95
N LYS A 2 -1.41 1.62 37.14
CA LYS A 2 -0.18 2.31 37.57
C LYS A 2 0.54 2.81 36.31
N LYS A 3 0.92 4.09 36.31
CA LYS A 3 1.60 4.76 35.20
C LYS A 3 2.97 4.11 34.96
N ILE A 4 3.16 3.49 33.80
CA ILE A 4 4.49 3.20 33.26
C ILE A 4 5.23 4.55 33.21
N SER A 5 6.42 4.63 33.81
CA SER A 5 7.12 5.91 33.86
C SER A 5 7.66 6.22 32.46
N PHE A 6 7.23 7.33 31.87
CA PHE A 6 7.65 7.83 30.55
C PHE A 6 9.19 7.88 30.36
N LEU A 7 9.93 8.07 31.47
CA LEU A 7 11.39 8.08 31.50
C LEU A 7 12.02 6.71 31.19
N PHE A 8 11.32 5.62 31.47
CA PHE A 8 11.80 4.26 31.28
C PHE A 8 11.92 3.88 29.79
N VAL A 9 10.92 4.22 28.98
CA VAL A 9 10.91 3.86 27.56
C VAL A 9 11.83 4.78 26.74
N ALA A 10 11.98 6.04 27.14
CA ALA A 10 12.90 7.00 26.52
C ALA A 10 14.38 6.63 26.69
N VAL A 11 14.79 6.10 27.85
CA VAL A 11 16.18 5.66 28.10
C VAL A 11 16.51 4.39 27.30
N LEU A 12 15.53 3.52 27.12
CA LEU A 12 15.64 2.29 26.36
C LEU A 12 15.87 2.56 24.86
N CYS A 13 15.13 3.52 24.31
CA CYS A 13 15.31 4.03 22.95
C CYS A 13 16.73 4.60 22.76
N VAL A 14 17.22 5.47 23.65
CA VAL A 14 18.55 6.10 23.47
C VAL A 14 19.72 5.10 23.48
N ALA A 15 19.63 3.99 24.21
CA ALA A 15 20.67 2.96 24.24
C ALA A 15 20.70 2.05 22.98
N LEU A 16 19.58 1.99 22.25
CA LEU A 16 19.39 1.18 21.04
C LEU A 16 20.04 1.76 19.77
N PHE A 17 20.41 3.04 19.77
CA PHE A 17 20.59 3.81 18.53
C PHE A 17 22.03 4.22 18.18
N SER A 18 23.08 3.64 18.80
CA SER A 18 24.47 3.84 18.34
C SER A 18 24.85 2.78 17.29
N GLY A 19 24.40 2.96 16.05
CA GLY A 19 24.46 1.97 14.98
C GLY A 19 25.85 1.70 14.40
N TRP A 20 26.46 0.56 14.74
CA TRP A 20 27.61 -0.06 14.03
C TRP A 20 27.57 -1.59 14.25
N ALA A 21 26.77 -2.35 13.49
CA ALA A 21 26.69 -3.81 13.66
C ALA A 21 26.33 -4.57 12.36
N SER A 22 27.10 -5.63 12.06
CA SER A 22 26.84 -6.61 10.98
C SER A 22 25.68 -7.58 11.32
N ALA A 23 25.32 -8.49 10.40
CA ALA A 23 24.26 -9.47 10.62
C ALA A 23 24.50 -10.40 11.84
N ASP A 24 25.74 -10.85 12.08
CA ASP A 24 26.11 -11.58 13.30
C ASP A 24 25.90 -10.72 14.55
N ALA A 25 26.23 -9.42 14.44
CA ALA A 25 26.02 -8.47 15.50
C ALA A 25 24.54 -8.11 15.70
N ARG A 26 23.59 -8.46 14.80
CA ARG A 26 22.14 -8.37 15.10
C ARG A 26 21.66 -9.47 16.01
N SER A 27 22.22 -10.68 15.91
CA SER A 27 21.90 -11.75 16.85
C SER A 27 22.43 -11.44 18.25
N GLU A 28 23.61 -10.82 18.35
CA GLU A 28 24.15 -10.29 19.60
C GLU A 28 23.41 -9.02 20.05
N LEU A 29 23.02 -8.10 19.16
CA LEU A 29 22.25 -6.91 19.48
C LEU A 29 20.83 -7.25 19.93
N ALA A 30 20.18 -8.28 19.38
CA ALA A 30 18.89 -8.77 19.85
C ALA A 30 19.01 -9.40 21.25
N LEU A 31 20.11 -10.11 21.51
CA LEU A 31 20.41 -10.66 22.83
C LEU A 31 20.75 -9.56 23.86
N ASP A 32 21.52 -8.56 23.47
CA ASP A 32 21.87 -7.39 24.29
C ASP A 32 20.66 -6.48 24.51
N LEU A 33 19.83 -6.27 23.48
CA LEU A 33 18.55 -5.58 23.56
C LEU A 33 17.62 -6.29 24.55
N LYS A 34 17.51 -7.61 24.45
CA LYS A 34 16.75 -8.43 25.38
C LYS A 34 17.29 -8.30 26.80
N GLN A 35 18.60 -8.40 27.02
CA GLN A 35 19.19 -8.29 28.36
C GLN A 35 19.05 -6.89 28.95
N GLU A 36 19.19 -5.85 28.13
CA GLU A 36 19.05 -4.45 28.55
C GLU A 36 17.58 -4.10 28.83
N LEU A 37 16.64 -4.52 27.99
CA LEU A 37 15.20 -4.46 28.25
C LEU A 37 14.86 -5.12 29.59
N LEU A 38 15.34 -6.33 29.84
CA LEU A 38 15.13 -7.04 31.09
C LEU A 38 15.73 -6.32 32.30
N MET A 39 16.97 -5.81 32.15
CA MET A 39 17.69 -5.13 33.22
C MET A 39 17.02 -3.82 33.60
N GLN A 40 16.69 -2.99 32.61
CA GLN A 40 16.06 -1.71 32.87
C GLN A 40 14.60 -1.88 33.34
N ASN A 41 13.85 -2.85 32.79
CA ASN A 41 12.49 -3.17 33.21
C ASN A 41 12.44 -3.50 34.72
N LYS A 42 13.46 -4.25 35.18
CA LYS A 42 13.70 -4.53 36.59
C LYS A 42 14.10 -3.30 37.41
N GLN A 43 14.90 -2.38 36.84
CA GLN A 43 15.33 -1.14 37.52
C GLN A 43 14.21 -0.09 37.66
N ALA A 44 13.32 0.01 36.67
CA ALA A 44 12.19 0.95 36.69
C ALA A 44 11.00 0.48 37.55
N GLY A 45 11.09 -0.71 38.17
CA GLY A 45 10.01 -1.28 38.96
C GLY A 45 8.74 -1.56 38.13
N ASN A 46 8.93 -1.84 36.83
CA ASN A 46 7.87 -1.88 35.84
C ASN A 46 7.13 -3.24 35.82
N PRO A 47 5.94 -3.34 35.18
CA PRO A 47 5.06 -4.50 35.27
C PRO A 47 5.30 -5.56 34.19
N LEU A 48 6.15 -5.30 33.19
CA LEU A 48 6.36 -6.25 32.09
C LEU A 48 7.15 -7.46 32.61
N THR A 49 6.74 -8.63 32.17
CA THR A 49 7.44 -9.89 32.41
C THR A 49 8.62 -10.00 31.46
N ALA A 50 9.54 -10.91 31.77
CA ALA A 50 10.66 -11.20 30.88
C ALA A 50 10.20 -11.70 29.51
N GLN A 51 9.04 -12.35 29.48
CA GLN A 51 8.40 -12.85 28.28
C GLN A 51 7.84 -11.70 27.42
N GLU A 52 7.11 -10.74 28.00
CA GLU A 52 6.59 -9.58 27.25
C GLU A 52 7.71 -8.71 26.64
N VAL A 53 8.86 -8.66 27.31
CA VAL A 53 10.08 -8.03 26.77
C VAL A 53 10.65 -8.81 25.58
N GLU A 54 10.66 -10.13 25.66
CA GLU A 54 11.14 -11.02 24.61
C GLU A 54 10.23 -10.98 23.39
N GLU A 55 8.91 -11.04 23.59
CA GLU A 55 7.90 -10.90 22.54
C GLU A 55 8.03 -9.56 21.81
N PHE A 56 8.26 -8.47 22.55
CA PHE A 56 8.47 -7.15 21.94
C PHE A 56 9.79 -7.05 21.18
N ALA A 57 10.88 -7.60 21.72
CA ALA A 57 12.17 -7.61 21.04
C ALA A 57 12.09 -8.44 19.74
N SER A 58 11.43 -9.60 19.77
CA SER A 58 11.16 -10.42 18.58
C SER A 58 10.31 -9.65 17.59
N PHE A 59 9.22 -8.99 18.02
CA PHE A 59 8.42 -8.11 17.16
C PHE A 59 9.27 -7.02 16.46
N LEU A 60 10.22 -6.39 17.16
CA LEU A 60 11.09 -5.36 16.57
C LEU A 60 12.24 -5.90 15.71
N THR A 61 12.66 -7.15 15.88
CA THR A 61 13.94 -7.64 15.32
C THR A 61 13.79 -8.81 14.37
N GLU A 62 12.75 -9.62 14.55
CA GLU A 62 12.46 -10.73 13.67
C GLU A 62 11.75 -10.18 12.42
N PRO A 63 12.24 -10.49 11.20
CA PRO A 63 11.44 -10.30 10.00
C PRO A 63 10.10 -10.98 10.22
N ARG A 64 8.98 -10.41 9.73
CA ARG A 64 7.72 -11.16 9.71
C ARG A 64 8.01 -12.55 9.13
N ALA A 65 7.84 -13.58 9.96
CA ALA A 65 8.14 -14.96 9.58
C ALA A 65 7.16 -15.47 8.51
N GLU A 66 6.12 -14.70 8.22
CA GLU A 66 5.45 -14.64 6.93
C GLU A 66 6.45 -14.18 5.85
N THR A 67 7.44 -15.02 5.53
CA THR A 67 7.94 -15.04 4.16
C THR A 67 6.68 -15.13 3.30
N ARG A 68 6.32 -14.08 2.56
CA ARG A 68 5.26 -14.09 1.53
C ARG A 68 5.49 -15.33 0.67
N GLN A 69 4.87 -16.46 1.03
CA GLN A 69 5.07 -17.72 0.34
C GLN A 69 3.98 -17.84 -0.68
N THR A 70 4.21 -17.26 -1.86
CA THR A 70 3.27 -17.26 -2.99
C THR A 70 1.96 -16.54 -2.64
N PRO A 71 1.28 -15.92 -3.62
CA PRO A 71 -0.11 -15.53 -3.45
C PRO A 71 -0.89 -16.71 -2.92
N SER A 72 -1.63 -16.46 -1.86
CA SER A 72 -2.46 -17.49 -1.24
C SER A 72 -3.77 -17.70 -2.02
N ILE A 73 -4.06 -16.80 -2.96
CA ILE A 73 -5.26 -16.76 -3.78
C ILE A 73 -4.84 -16.81 -5.26
N GLU A 74 -5.56 -17.59 -6.05
CA GLU A 74 -5.36 -17.69 -7.50
C GLU A 74 -5.77 -16.39 -8.20
N VAL A 75 -5.11 -16.05 -9.31
CA VAL A 75 -5.49 -14.88 -10.10
C VAL A 75 -6.86 -15.12 -10.74
N GLY A 76 -7.82 -14.23 -10.49
CA GLY A 76 -9.18 -14.42 -11.01
C GLY A 76 -10.22 -13.46 -10.44
N LEU A 77 -11.48 -13.69 -10.82
CA LEU A 77 -12.63 -13.02 -10.21
C LEU A 77 -13.23 -13.85 -9.07
N TYR A 78 -13.59 -13.14 -8.01
CA TYR A 78 -14.18 -13.69 -6.81
C TYR A 78 -15.49 -12.98 -6.47
N ASP A 79 -16.43 -13.76 -5.92
CA ASP A 79 -17.74 -13.30 -5.51
C ASP A 79 -17.84 -13.17 -3.97
N SER A 80 -18.98 -12.71 -3.47
CA SER A 80 -19.26 -12.67 -2.03
C SER A 80 -20.75 -12.84 -1.76
N PRO A 81 -21.17 -13.37 -0.61
CA PRO A 81 -22.60 -13.51 -0.32
C PRO A 81 -23.30 -12.14 -0.28
N GLY A 82 -24.39 -11.99 -1.04
CA GLY A 82 -25.24 -10.81 -1.01
C GLY A 82 -25.81 -10.39 -2.37
N PRO A 83 -26.86 -9.56 -2.41
CA PRO A 83 -27.58 -9.21 -3.64
C PRO A 83 -26.72 -8.51 -4.71
N ALA A 84 -25.68 -7.78 -4.30
CA ALA A 84 -24.75 -7.09 -5.20
C ALA A 84 -23.64 -8.02 -5.71
N THR A 85 -23.20 -8.99 -4.90
CA THR A 85 -21.93 -9.70 -5.08
C THR A 85 -22.08 -11.20 -5.36
N ASP A 86 -23.25 -11.80 -5.14
CA ASP A 86 -23.45 -13.25 -5.24
C ASP A 86 -23.44 -13.70 -6.71
N ARG A 87 -22.53 -14.61 -7.05
CA ARG A 87 -22.38 -15.13 -8.42
C ARG A 87 -23.62 -15.83 -8.95
N SER A 88 -24.46 -16.39 -8.08
CA SER A 88 -25.69 -17.09 -8.49
C SER A 88 -26.78 -16.14 -9.01
N ILE A 89 -26.62 -14.84 -8.77
CA ILE A 89 -27.50 -13.79 -9.29
C ILE A 89 -26.89 -13.28 -10.60
N PRO A 90 -27.55 -13.47 -11.76
CA PRO A 90 -26.99 -13.06 -13.04
C PRO A 90 -26.75 -11.54 -13.11
N LEU A 91 -25.84 -11.09 -13.98
CA LEU A 91 -25.60 -9.67 -14.22
C LEU A 91 -26.91 -8.91 -14.51
N GLY A 92 -27.69 -9.38 -15.48
CA GLY A 92 -28.93 -8.71 -15.90
C GLY A 92 -28.64 -7.37 -16.56
N ASP A 93 -29.46 -6.36 -16.30
CA ASP A 93 -29.26 -4.99 -16.82
C ASP A 93 -28.33 -4.14 -15.93
N ARG A 94 -27.58 -4.79 -15.02
CA ARG A 94 -26.69 -4.10 -14.08
C ARG A 94 -25.34 -3.83 -14.71
N ILE A 95 -24.69 -2.76 -14.26
CA ILE A 95 -23.32 -2.43 -14.64
C ILE A 95 -22.36 -3.30 -13.80
N PRO A 96 -21.40 -4.00 -14.41
CA PRO A 96 -20.32 -4.63 -13.67
C PRO A 96 -19.46 -3.57 -12.95
N LEU A 97 -19.33 -3.70 -11.63
CA LEU A 97 -18.35 -2.99 -10.81
C LEU A 97 -17.23 -3.96 -10.43
N ILE A 98 -16.00 -3.66 -10.86
CA ILE A 98 -14.82 -4.48 -10.53
C ILE A 98 -14.05 -3.80 -9.40
N LEU A 99 -13.84 -4.51 -8.30
CA LEU A 99 -12.98 -4.10 -7.19
C LEU A 99 -11.56 -4.64 -7.44
N VAL A 100 -10.56 -3.77 -7.38
CA VAL A 100 -9.14 -4.14 -7.63
C VAL A 100 -8.28 -3.72 -6.45
N HIS A 101 -7.73 -4.69 -5.72
CA HIS A 101 -6.98 -4.42 -4.50
C HIS A 101 -5.58 -3.84 -4.70
N GLY A 102 -5.00 -3.34 -3.61
CA GLY A 102 -3.63 -2.85 -3.52
C GLY A 102 -2.58 -3.94 -3.30
N SER A 103 -1.35 -3.53 -3.01
CA SER A 103 -0.30 -4.48 -2.63
C SER A 103 -0.70 -5.31 -1.40
N SER A 104 -0.21 -6.55 -1.34
CA SER A 104 -0.29 -7.45 -0.18
C SER A 104 -1.69 -7.93 0.19
N SER A 105 -2.71 -7.59 -0.60
CA SER A 105 -4.10 -7.98 -0.31
C SER A 105 -4.48 -9.35 -0.91
N ASP A 106 -3.56 -9.98 -1.65
CA ASP A 106 -3.65 -11.33 -2.23
C ASP A 106 -3.09 -12.44 -1.33
N ILE A 107 -2.59 -12.06 -0.16
CA ILE A 107 -2.10 -12.97 0.87
C ILE A 107 -3.29 -13.39 1.73
N ILE A 108 -3.16 -14.50 2.46
CA ILE A 108 -4.06 -14.93 3.51
C ILE A 108 -3.09 -15.09 4.67
N SER A 109 -2.96 -14.07 5.51
CA SER A 109 -2.21 -14.25 6.75
C SER A 109 -3.05 -15.09 7.70
N ASP A 110 -2.40 -15.97 8.46
CA ASP A 110 -3.03 -16.76 9.52
C ASP A 110 -3.31 -15.94 10.80
N GLY A 111 -3.24 -14.61 10.67
CA GLY A 111 -3.74 -13.67 11.66
C GLY A 111 -2.83 -13.52 12.88
N GLU A 112 -1.52 -13.31 12.69
CA GLU A 112 -0.62 -13.00 13.81
C GLU A 112 -1.00 -11.68 14.53
N TYR A 113 -1.78 -10.80 13.88
CA TYR A 113 -2.46 -9.63 14.48
C TYR A 113 -3.98 -9.79 14.64
N GLY A 114 -4.51 -11.00 14.51
CA GLY A 114 -5.91 -11.35 14.76
C GLY A 114 -6.90 -11.07 13.62
N ARG A 115 -6.45 -10.87 12.39
CA ARG A 115 -7.29 -10.67 11.20
C ARG A 115 -6.76 -11.47 9.99
N GLU A 116 -7.65 -12.13 9.26
CA GLU A 116 -7.33 -12.81 7.99
C GLU A 116 -7.15 -11.76 6.89
N LEU A 117 -5.93 -11.27 6.70
CA LEU A 117 -5.66 -10.23 5.70
C LEU A 117 -5.77 -10.78 4.28
N ASN A 118 -6.98 -10.91 3.75
CA ASN A 118 -7.25 -11.25 2.35
C ASN A 118 -8.06 -10.15 1.64
N ASP A 119 -8.14 -10.21 0.31
CA ASP A 119 -8.85 -9.22 -0.52
C ASP A 119 -10.31 -9.01 -0.06
N LEU A 120 -10.98 -10.08 0.39
CA LEU A 120 -12.34 -9.98 0.93
C LEU A 120 -12.38 -9.10 2.19
N GLU A 121 -11.39 -9.23 3.08
CA GLU A 121 -11.29 -8.37 4.26
C GLU A 121 -11.05 -6.91 3.87
N ARG A 122 -10.20 -6.63 2.88
CA ARG A 122 -9.93 -5.25 2.43
C ARG A 122 -11.16 -4.56 1.86
N TRP A 123 -12.06 -5.31 1.22
CA TRP A 123 -13.30 -4.77 0.66
C TRP A 123 -14.53 -4.95 1.56
N ILE A 124 -14.40 -5.47 2.78
CA ILE A 124 -15.56 -5.93 3.57
C ILE A 124 -16.58 -4.84 3.86
N ASP A 125 -16.13 -3.61 4.14
CA ASP A 125 -17.01 -2.51 4.47
C ASP A 125 -17.73 -1.96 3.23
N TYR A 126 -17.06 -1.92 2.08
CA TYR A 126 -17.69 -1.67 0.78
C TYR A 126 -18.74 -2.73 0.44
N ILE A 127 -18.37 -4.01 0.51
CA ILE A 127 -19.28 -5.13 0.21
C ILE A 127 -20.52 -5.08 1.12
N ARG A 128 -20.34 -4.79 2.41
CA ARG A 128 -21.45 -4.64 3.36
C ARG A 128 -22.34 -3.46 2.98
N ALA A 129 -21.75 -2.30 2.65
CA ALA A 129 -22.49 -1.12 2.26
C ALA A 129 -23.27 -1.31 0.95
N PHE A 130 -22.66 -1.97 -0.05
CA PHE A 130 -23.26 -2.27 -1.35
C PHE A 130 -24.43 -3.26 -1.24
N ASN A 131 -24.25 -4.32 -0.45
CA ASN A 131 -25.30 -5.32 -0.25
C ASN A 131 -26.47 -4.81 0.62
N ALA A 132 -26.25 -3.79 1.44
CA ALA A 132 -27.28 -3.19 2.30
C ALA A 132 -28.15 -2.15 1.57
N ASP A 133 -27.76 -1.70 0.37
CA ASP A 133 -28.42 -0.61 -0.34
C ASP A 133 -29.11 -1.09 -1.62
N ALA A 134 -30.45 -1.06 -1.59
CA ALA A 134 -31.27 -1.53 -2.71
C ALA A 134 -31.14 -0.72 -3.98
N GLU A 135 -30.88 0.59 -3.88
CA GLU A 135 -30.61 1.39 -5.06
C GLU A 135 -29.30 0.94 -5.70
N PHE A 136 -28.26 0.74 -4.88
CA PHE A 136 -26.96 0.29 -5.36
C PHE A 136 -27.03 -1.08 -6.05
N TYR A 137 -27.50 -2.11 -5.35
CA TYR A 137 -27.44 -3.48 -5.90
C TYR A 137 -28.42 -3.71 -7.05
N SER A 138 -29.41 -2.83 -7.23
CA SER A 138 -30.28 -2.83 -8.41
C SER A 138 -29.59 -2.30 -9.67
N ARG A 139 -28.49 -1.55 -9.51
CA ARG A 139 -27.71 -0.93 -10.60
C ARG A 139 -26.41 -1.64 -10.87
N TYR A 140 -25.74 -2.13 -9.83
CA TYR A 140 -24.41 -2.73 -9.95
C TYR A 140 -24.40 -4.20 -9.55
N LYS A 141 -23.59 -4.98 -10.28
CA LYS A 141 -23.11 -6.29 -9.81
C LYS A 141 -21.61 -6.18 -9.55
N VAL A 142 -21.18 -6.64 -8.39
CA VAL A 142 -19.82 -6.42 -7.88
C VAL A 142 -18.99 -7.68 -8.05
N TYR A 143 -17.80 -7.52 -8.62
CA TYR A 143 -16.80 -8.55 -8.85
C TYR A 143 -15.51 -8.11 -8.14
N ARG A 144 -14.76 -9.05 -7.56
CA ARG A 144 -13.43 -8.77 -6.97
C ARG A 144 -12.35 -9.40 -7.82
N PHE A 145 -11.47 -8.58 -8.38
CA PHE A 145 -10.30 -9.08 -9.09
C PHE A 145 -9.14 -9.23 -8.12
N VAL A 146 -8.66 -10.47 -7.99
CA VAL A 146 -7.50 -10.81 -7.17
C VAL A 146 -6.33 -11.17 -8.08
N TYR A 147 -5.15 -10.65 -7.75
CA TYR A 147 -3.93 -10.85 -8.54
C TYR A 147 -2.69 -10.95 -7.65
N ASN A 148 -1.59 -11.48 -8.18
CA ASN A 148 -0.32 -11.57 -7.47
C ASN A 148 0.33 -10.18 -7.36
N SER A 149 0.32 -9.58 -6.17
CA SER A 149 0.89 -8.24 -5.98
C SER A 149 2.42 -8.17 -6.10
N GLU A 150 3.10 -9.32 -6.15
CA GLU A 150 4.55 -9.39 -6.38
C GLU A 150 4.92 -9.20 -7.87
N LEU A 151 4.00 -9.49 -8.79
CA LEU A 151 4.23 -9.28 -10.22
C LEU A 151 4.20 -7.80 -10.57
N GLY A 152 4.94 -7.42 -11.61
CA GLY A 152 4.92 -6.06 -12.15
C GLY A 152 3.52 -5.61 -12.56
N ILE A 153 3.31 -4.30 -12.52
CA ILE A 153 2.01 -3.66 -12.74
C ILE A 153 1.48 -3.94 -14.15
N GLU A 154 2.34 -3.93 -15.17
CA GLU A 154 1.98 -4.27 -16.55
C GLU A 154 1.47 -5.72 -16.66
N GLN A 155 2.18 -6.66 -16.04
CA GLN A 155 1.79 -8.08 -16.04
C GLN A 155 0.46 -8.28 -15.32
N ASN A 156 0.23 -7.60 -14.20
CA ASN A 156 -1.04 -7.64 -13.50
C ASN A 156 -2.18 -6.97 -14.30
N GLY A 157 -1.88 -5.93 -15.06
CA GLY A 157 -2.84 -5.34 -16.01
C GLY A 157 -3.23 -6.33 -17.12
N ALA A 158 -2.26 -7.05 -17.68
CA ALA A 158 -2.50 -8.11 -18.66
C ALA A 158 -3.31 -9.27 -18.07
N ASN A 159 -3.07 -9.61 -16.80
CA ASN A 159 -3.83 -10.62 -16.07
C ASN A 159 -5.29 -10.19 -15.93
N LEU A 160 -5.59 -8.92 -15.62
CA LEU A 160 -6.97 -8.42 -15.55
C LEU A 160 -7.70 -8.61 -16.88
N VAL A 161 -7.09 -8.18 -18.00
CA VAL A 161 -7.68 -8.36 -19.34
C VAL A 161 -7.90 -9.85 -19.66
N THR A 162 -6.91 -10.69 -19.35
CA THR A 162 -7.01 -12.15 -19.57
C THR A 162 -8.16 -12.76 -18.78
N VAL A 163 -8.33 -12.37 -17.52
CA VAL A 163 -9.42 -12.86 -16.66
C VAL A 163 -10.79 -12.43 -17.22
N LEU A 164 -10.91 -11.20 -17.73
CA LEU A 164 -12.15 -10.74 -18.37
C LEU A 164 -12.43 -11.50 -19.67
N ASP A 165 -11.43 -11.68 -20.55
CA ASP A 165 -11.52 -12.44 -21.81
C ASP A 165 -11.95 -13.91 -21.61
N THR A 166 -11.59 -14.48 -20.46
CA THR A 166 -11.73 -15.92 -20.20
C THR A 166 -12.69 -16.23 -19.07
N LEU A 167 -13.45 -15.26 -18.57
CA LEU A 167 -14.36 -15.42 -17.43
C LEU A 167 -15.28 -16.65 -17.54
N PRO A 168 -15.95 -16.93 -18.68
CA PRO A 168 -16.82 -18.11 -18.81
C PRO A 168 -16.09 -19.45 -18.67
N SER A 169 -14.76 -19.46 -18.75
CA SER A 169 -13.95 -20.68 -18.59
C SER A 169 -13.58 -21.00 -17.14
N TYR A 170 -13.78 -20.06 -16.21
CA TYR A 170 -13.51 -20.27 -14.79
C TYR A 170 -14.63 -21.10 -14.13
N PRO A 171 -14.30 -22.12 -13.32
CA PRO A 171 -15.29 -22.92 -12.62
C PRO A 171 -16.22 -22.07 -11.74
N GLY A 172 -17.53 -22.19 -11.96
CA GLY A 172 -18.56 -21.42 -11.26
C GLY A 172 -18.88 -20.05 -11.87
N TRP A 173 -18.25 -19.67 -12.98
CA TRP A 173 -18.51 -18.45 -13.75
C TRP A 173 -19.05 -18.74 -15.16
N GLU A 174 -19.44 -19.98 -15.46
CA GLU A 174 -19.75 -20.45 -16.82
C GLU A 174 -20.95 -19.73 -17.46
N THR A 175 -21.82 -19.14 -16.64
CA THR A 175 -23.01 -18.39 -17.08
C THR A 175 -22.78 -16.89 -17.10
N GLU A 176 -21.61 -16.41 -16.66
CA GLU A 176 -21.26 -15.01 -16.63
C GLU A 176 -20.44 -14.67 -17.87
N ASN A 177 -20.89 -13.68 -18.63
CA ASN A 177 -20.15 -13.12 -19.75
C ASN A 177 -20.17 -11.60 -19.64
N LEU A 178 -18.99 -10.98 -19.75
CA LEU A 178 -18.81 -9.54 -19.68
C LEU A 178 -18.48 -8.93 -21.06
N ASP A 179 -18.47 -9.75 -22.11
CA ASP A 179 -18.35 -9.34 -23.50
C ASP A 179 -19.34 -8.21 -23.88
N GLY A 180 -18.83 -7.10 -24.38
CA GLY A 180 -19.58 -5.93 -24.84
C GLY A 180 -20.12 -5.04 -23.73
N GLU A 181 -19.87 -5.39 -22.47
CA GLU A 181 -20.30 -4.61 -21.32
C GLU A 181 -19.41 -3.39 -21.10
N ASN A 182 -19.97 -2.38 -20.44
CA ASN A 182 -19.18 -1.26 -19.92
C ASN A 182 -18.96 -1.45 -18.42
N PHE A 183 -17.76 -1.12 -17.93
CA PHE A 183 -17.33 -1.37 -16.57
C PHE A 183 -17.27 -0.08 -15.75
N VAL A 184 -17.54 -0.18 -14.46
CA VAL A 184 -16.96 0.77 -13.49
C VAL A 184 -15.91 0.01 -12.69
N ILE A 185 -14.79 0.64 -12.40
CA ILE A 185 -13.73 0.02 -11.62
C ILE A 185 -13.46 0.88 -10.38
N LEU A 186 -13.41 0.24 -9.21
CA LEU A 186 -12.99 0.83 -7.95
C LEU A 186 -11.68 0.15 -7.54
N ALA A 187 -10.60 0.91 -7.49
CA ALA A 187 -9.28 0.37 -7.28
C ALA A 187 -8.58 1.05 -6.11
N HIS A 188 -7.91 0.26 -5.25
CA HIS A 188 -7.18 0.78 -4.10
C HIS A 188 -5.67 0.67 -4.31
N SER A 189 -4.93 1.70 -3.90
CA SER A 189 -3.46 1.70 -3.89
C SER A 189 -2.88 1.29 -5.25
N MET A 190 -1.98 0.30 -5.29
CA MET A 190 -1.43 -0.31 -6.50
C MET A 190 -2.47 -0.77 -7.52
N GLY A 191 -3.66 -1.18 -7.08
CA GLY A 191 -4.74 -1.63 -7.96
C GLY A 191 -5.17 -0.57 -8.97
N GLY A 192 -5.04 0.72 -8.64
CA GLY A 192 -5.33 1.81 -9.57
C GLY A 192 -4.31 1.88 -10.71
N LEU A 193 -3.03 1.63 -10.43
CA LEU A 193 -1.99 1.54 -11.47
C LEU A 193 -2.17 0.29 -12.33
N VAL A 194 -2.49 -0.86 -11.71
CA VAL A 194 -2.82 -2.12 -12.43
C VAL A 194 -3.99 -1.90 -13.38
N THR A 195 -5.03 -1.21 -12.93
CA THR A 195 -6.18 -0.91 -13.77
C THR A 195 -5.81 0.04 -14.92
N ARG A 196 -5.06 1.11 -14.65
CA ARG A 196 -4.60 2.02 -15.70
C ARG A 196 -3.73 1.31 -16.74
N ALA A 197 -2.85 0.42 -16.32
CA ALA A 197 -2.07 -0.42 -17.22
C ALA A 197 -3.01 -1.31 -18.07
N ALA A 198 -3.97 -1.98 -17.45
CA ALA A 198 -4.95 -2.81 -18.14
C ALA A 198 -5.78 -2.04 -19.17
N MET A 199 -6.17 -0.79 -18.86
CA MET A 199 -6.96 0.05 -19.75
C MET A 199 -6.26 0.33 -21.09
N ASN A 200 -4.93 0.26 -21.13
CA ASN A 200 -4.13 0.43 -22.34
C ASN A 200 -3.82 -0.91 -23.06
N ILE A 201 -4.43 -2.02 -22.64
CA ILE A 201 -4.30 -3.34 -23.25
C ILE A 201 -5.60 -3.69 -24.00
N THR A 202 -5.45 -4.30 -25.18
CA THR A 202 -6.60 -4.75 -25.97
C THR A 202 -7.07 -6.13 -25.54
N PHE A 203 -8.39 -6.34 -25.51
CA PHE A 203 -8.97 -7.67 -25.41
C PHE A 203 -8.48 -8.58 -26.54
N THR A 204 -8.33 -9.86 -26.24
CA THR A 204 -7.82 -10.87 -27.17
C THR A 204 -8.91 -11.83 -27.66
N ALA A 205 -10.06 -11.86 -26.99
CA ALA A 205 -11.17 -12.75 -27.28
C ALA A 205 -12.51 -12.02 -27.27
N GLY A 206 -13.60 -12.76 -27.49
CA GLY A 206 -14.95 -12.21 -27.43
C GLY A 206 -15.28 -11.26 -28.58
N ILE A 207 -16.35 -10.48 -28.39
CA ILE A 207 -16.78 -9.43 -29.35
C ILE A 207 -15.92 -8.17 -29.25
N ASP A 208 -15.18 -8.01 -28.15
CA ASP A 208 -14.34 -6.84 -27.89
C ASP A 208 -12.89 -7.03 -28.37
N ALA A 209 -12.57 -8.19 -28.95
CA ALA A 209 -11.23 -8.48 -29.47
C ALA A 209 -10.66 -7.35 -30.33
N GLY A 210 -9.50 -6.83 -29.93
CA GLY A 210 -8.82 -5.71 -30.57
C GLY A 210 -9.24 -4.31 -30.10
N GLN A 211 -10.25 -4.19 -29.23
CA GLN A 211 -10.60 -2.95 -28.53
C GLN A 211 -9.84 -2.86 -27.20
N TYR A 212 -9.50 -1.64 -26.78
CA TYR A 212 -8.83 -1.42 -25.49
C TYR A 212 -9.81 -1.61 -24.34
N LEU A 213 -9.39 -2.22 -23.23
CA LEU A 213 -10.22 -2.28 -22.00
C LEU A 213 -10.68 -0.88 -21.58
N GLY A 214 -9.80 0.12 -21.72
CA GLY A 214 -10.09 1.50 -21.37
C GLY A 214 -11.27 2.08 -22.14
N ASP A 215 -11.60 1.59 -23.34
CA ASP A 215 -12.78 2.03 -24.09
C ASP A 215 -14.09 1.60 -23.42
N HIS A 216 -14.07 0.47 -22.71
CA HIS A 216 -15.21 -0.10 -21.99
C HIS A 216 -15.34 0.41 -20.55
N VAL A 217 -14.29 0.98 -19.97
CA VAL A 217 -14.36 1.56 -18.62
C VAL A 217 -15.14 2.88 -18.68
N LEU A 218 -16.27 3.00 -17.98
CA LEU A 218 -17.00 4.25 -17.81
C LEU A 218 -16.21 5.21 -16.93
N ASN A 219 -15.81 4.73 -15.75
CA ASN A 219 -15.01 5.45 -14.78
C ASN A 219 -14.09 4.51 -14.01
N LEU A 220 -12.92 5.04 -13.66
CA LEU A 220 -12.00 4.43 -12.72
C LEU A 220 -11.94 5.31 -11.46
N LEU A 221 -12.48 4.80 -10.35
CA LEU A 221 -12.33 5.41 -9.04
C LEU A 221 -11.06 4.86 -8.40
N THR A 222 -10.11 5.71 -8.05
CA THR A 222 -8.87 5.30 -7.37
C THR A 222 -8.87 5.76 -5.92
N LEU A 223 -8.48 4.87 -5.00
CA LEU A 223 -8.38 5.13 -3.57
C LEU A 223 -6.90 5.13 -3.18
N GLY A 224 -6.31 6.31 -3.00
CA GLY A 224 -4.92 6.45 -2.54
C GLY A 224 -3.90 5.89 -3.53
N THR A 225 -4.22 5.82 -4.82
CA THR A 225 -3.31 5.24 -5.81
C THR A 225 -2.08 6.12 -6.01
N PRO A 226 -0.86 5.56 -5.96
CA PRO A 226 0.36 6.32 -6.19
C PRO A 226 0.56 6.60 -7.70
N HIS A 227 -0.21 7.51 -8.30
CA HIS A 227 -0.13 7.79 -9.74
C HIS A 227 1.24 8.29 -10.20
N ARG A 228 1.95 9.02 -9.33
CA ARG A 228 3.35 9.45 -9.53
C ARG A 228 4.34 8.55 -8.75
N GLY A 229 3.90 7.37 -8.33
CA GLY A 229 4.64 6.49 -7.45
C GLY A 229 4.68 6.94 -5.98
N SER A 230 5.51 6.28 -5.19
CA SER A 230 5.78 6.57 -3.79
C SER A 230 7.29 6.65 -3.54
N PRO A 231 7.76 7.65 -2.78
CA PRO A 231 9.16 7.70 -2.33
C PRO A 231 9.54 6.45 -1.52
N LEU A 232 8.58 5.83 -0.83
CA LEU A 232 8.79 4.58 -0.07
C LEU A 232 8.99 3.35 -0.98
N ALA A 233 8.82 3.48 -2.29
CA ALA A 233 9.19 2.45 -3.27
C ALA A 233 10.57 2.69 -3.91
N ILE A 234 11.34 3.64 -3.37
CA ILE A 234 12.76 3.86 -3.74
C ILE A 234 13.63 3.65 -2.48
N PRO A 235 13.92 2.40 -2.09
CA PRO A 235 14.61 2.11 -0.83
C PRO A 235 15.96 2.81 -0.69
N ALA A 236 16.67 3.00 -1.81
CA ALA A 236 17.95 3.70 -1.81
C ALA A 236 17.83 5.19 -1.45
N TRP A 237 16.75 5.85 -1.88
CA TRP A 237 16.48 7.25 -1.54
C TRP A 237 15.99 7.42 -0.10
N ALA A 238 15.13 6.53 0.38
CA ALA A 238 14.72 6.53 1.77
C ALA A 238 15.92 6.31 2.71
N TYR A 239 16.83 5.39 2.37
CA TYR A 239 18.06 5.18 3.13
C TYR A 239 19.02 6.38 3.05
N ASP A 240 19.16 6.99 1.87
CA ASP A 240 19.95 8.21 1.71
C ASP A 240 19.41 9.38 2.55
N SER A 241 18.09 9.54 2.62
CA SER A 241 17.43 10.56 3.47
C SER A 241 17.82 10.41 4.94
N VAL A 242 17.87 9.18 5.46
CA VAL A 242 18.38 8.87 6.81
C VAL A 242 19.82 9.36 6.98
N LYS A 243 20.70 9.10 6.00
CA LYS A 243 22.11 9.51 6.04
C LYS A 243 22.31 11.01 5.97
N ARG A 244 21.42 11.73 5.27
CA ARG A 244 21.43 13.19 5.17
C ARG A 244 20.81 13.89 6.39
N GLY A 245 20.40 13.15 7.41
CA GLY A 245 19.90 13.71 8.66
C GLY A 245 18.41 14.02 8.64
N ALA A 246 17.62 13.27 7.87
CA ALA A 246 16.19 13.15 8.14
C ALA A 246 15.98 12.79 9.62
N MET A 247 14.81 13.12 10.19
CA MET A 247 14.48 12.75 11.58
C MET A 247 14.07 11.27 11.70
N MET A 248 14.73 10.43 10.88
CA MET A 248 14.60 8.98 10.83
C MET A 248 15.97 8.38 11.12
N SER A 249 16.04 7.54 12.13
CA SER A 249 17.20 6.71 12.43
C SER A 249 17.28 5.49 11.50
N GLU A 250 18.46 4.85 11.38
CA GLU A 250 18.60 3.59 10.65
C GLU A 250 17.71 2.47 11.21
N THR A 251 17.44 2.49 12.51
CA THR A 251 16.52 1.53 13.14
C THR A 251 15.07 1.79 12.74
N GLU A 252 14.65 3.05 12.70
CA GLU A 252 13.32 3.43 12.21
C GLU A 252 13.16 3.07 10.74
N PHE A 253 14.21 3.24 9.93
CA PHE A 253 14.24 2.77 8.55
C PHE A 253 14.07 1.24 8.49
N ASN A 254 14.90 0.46 9.19
CA ASN A 254 14.78 -1.00 9.16
C ASN A 254 13.39 -1.47 9.63
N PHE A 255 12.85 -0.86 10.69
CA PHE A 255 11.53 -1.19 11.20
C PHE A 255 10.41 -0.85 10.18
N ALA A 256 10.37 0.39 9.68
CA ALA A 256 9.37 0.84 8.72
C ALA A 256 9.43 0.02 7.43
N TYR A 257 10.64 -0.13 6.90
CA TYR A 257 10.88 -0.45 5.50
C TYR A 257 11.19 -1.93 5.27
N VAL A 258 11.90 -2.58 6.19
CA VAL A 258 12.32 -3.97 6.04
C VAL A 258 11.38 -4.93 6.77
N GLN A 259 10.84 -4.54 7.92
CA GLN A 259 10.20 -5.49 8.83
C GLN A 259 8.67 -5.46 8.87
N HIS A 260 8.01 -4.30 8.78
CA HIS A 260 6.57 -4.22 9.14
C HIS A 260 5.63 -3.69 8.07
N TYR A 261 6.01 -2.66 7.29
CA TYR A 261 5.40 -2.43 5.97
C TYR A 261 6.15 -3.15 4.85
N GLY A 262 7.39 -3.53 5.16
CA GLY A 262 8.18 -4.55 4.48
C GLY A 262 8.06 -4.43 2.97
N PHE A 263 8.65 -3.38 2.41
CA PHE A 263 8.91 -3.33 0.98
C PHE A 263 9.50 -4.69 0.59
N VAL A 264 8.73 -5.48 -0.14
CA VAL A 264 9.17 -6.79 -0.59
C VAL A 264 9.84 -6.52 -1.92
N PRO A 265 11.10 -6.93 -2.15
CA PRO A 265 11.84 -6.54 -3.35
C PRO A 265 11.37 -7.33 -4.58
N THR A 266 10.11 -7.17 -4.94
CA THR A 266 9.41 -7.77 -6.07
C THR A 266 9.14 -6.71 -7.11
N ASP A 267 8.92 -7.13 -8.35
CA ASP A 267 8.71 -6.20 -9.46
C ASP A 267 7.50 -5.29 -9.19
N GLY A 268 6.41 -5.83 -8.62
CA GLY A 268 5.23 -5.04 -8.27
C GLY A 268 5.50 -3.90 -7.29
N GLU A 269 6.36 -4.09 -6.29
CA GLU A 269 6.71 -3.05 -5.31
C GLU A 269 7.69 -2.02 -5.90
N PHE A 270 8.63 -2.47 -6.74
CA PHE A 270 9.53 -1.54 -7.45
C PHE A 270 8.80 -0.70 -8.51
N ASP A 271 7.74 -1.22 -9.12
CA ASP A 271 6.91 -0.46 -10.07
C ASP A 271 6.11 0.68 -9.39
N LEU A 272 6.01 0.67 -8.06
CA LEU A 272 5.44 1.78 -7.28
C LEU A 272 6.41 2.95 -7.11
N ALA A 273 7.64 2.87 -7.61
CA ALA A 273 8.66 3.90 -7.42
C ALA A 273 8.23 5.28 -7.91
N TRP A 274 8.62 6.32 -7.17
CA TRP A 274 8.36 7.73 -7.49
C TRP A 274 8.86 8.07 -8.91
N ASP A 275 8.00 8.67 -9.73
CA ASP A 275 8.32 8.96 -11.14
C ASP A 275 9.26 10.15 -11.35
N ASN A 276 9.63 10.83 -10.26
CA ASN A 276 10.53 11.96 -10.23
C ASN A 276 10.08 13.14 -11.12
N TYR A 277 8.76 13.32 -11.33
CA TYR A 277 8.22 14.45 -12.10
C TYR A 277 8.57 15.84 -11.52
N ASP A 278 8.92 15.89 -10.23
CA ASP A 278 9.25 17.08 -9.45
C ASP A 278 10.77 17.25 -9.22
N ASP A 279 11.61 16.43 -9.87
CA ASP A 279 13.06 16.40 -9.70
C ASP A 279 13.53 16.19 -8.23
N ALA A 280 12.69 15.57 -7.38
CA ALA A 280 12.99 15.40 -5.97
C ALA A 280 13.98 14.26 -5.64
N VAL A 281 14.10 13.26 -6.51
CA VAL A 281 15.00 12.11 -6.32
C VAL A 281 16.44 12.53 -6.66
N PRO A 282 17.40 12.44 -5.72
CA PRO A 282 18.80 12.80 -5.96
C PRO A 282 19.53 11.71 -6.77
N GLN A 283 19.25 11.68 -8.07
CA GLN A 283 19.69 10.64 -9.00
C GLN A 283 21.22 10.49 -9.06
N THR A 284 21.97 11.60 -9.00
CA THR A 284 23.43 11.57 -9.11
C THR A 284 24.09 10.98 -7.87
N ASP A 285 23.57 11.30 -6.68
CA ASP A 285 24.09 10.81 -5.40
C ASP A 285 23.77 9.32 -5.19
N ILE A 286 22.54 8.88 -5.47
CA ILE A 286 22.09 7.50 -5.18
C ILE A 286 22.94 6.44 -5.91
N ILE A 287 23.32 6.63 -7.19
CA ILE A 287 24.19 5.66 -7.89
C ILE A 287 25.66 5.86 -7.54
N THR A 288 26.13 7.11 -7.51
CA THR A 288 27.57 7.39 -7.41
C THR A 288 28.12 6.88 -6.08
N TYR A 289 27.32 6.93 -5.02
CA TYR A 289 27.64 6.29 -3.76
C TYR A 289 27.28 4.79 -3.79
N GLN A 290 28.15 3.98 -4.41
CA GLN A 290 28.15 2.51 -4.22
C GLN A 290 28.08 2.11 -2.73
N SER A 291 28.56 2.98 -1.84
CA SER A 291 28.48 2.83 -0.38
C SER A 291 27.06 2.89 0.20
N LEU A 292 26.07 3.44 -0.51
CA LEU A 292 24.65 3.47 -0.09
C LEU A 292 23.89 2.25 -0.64
N LEU A 293 24.17 1.86 -1.89
CA LEU A 293 23.49 0.74 -2.53
C LEU A 293 23.82 -0.61 -1.89
N ILE A 294 25.07 -0.84 -1.46
CA ILE A 294 25.46 -2.11 -0.82
C ILE A 294 24.73 -2.36 0.51
N PRO A 295 24.64 -1.39 1.45
CA PRO A 295 23.76 -1.51 2.60
C PRO A 295 22.31 -1.82 2.22
N VAL A 296 21.71 -1.05 1.31
CA VAL A 296 20.31 -1.21 0.94
C VAL A 296 20.03 -2.59 0.34
N LEU A 297 20.87 -3.07 -0.59
CA LEU A 297 20.74 -4.43 -1.15
C LEU A 297 20.84 -5.53 -0.08
N ARG A 298 21.61 -5.31 0.98
CA ARG A 298 21.75 -6.25 2.08
C ARG A 298 20.58 -6.19 3.07
N GLU A 299 20.03 -4.99 3.32
CA GLU A 299 18.93 -4.79 4.27
C GLU A 299 17.57 -5.11 3.65
N VAL A 300 17.33 -4.61 2.45
CA VAL A 300 16.04 -4.65 1.76
C VAL A 300 15.97 -5.83 0.78
N GLY A 301 17.11 -6.26 0.24
CA GLY A 301 17.17 -7.29 -0.79
C GLY A 301 16.98 -6.72 -2.20
N GLY A 302 16.55 -7.59 -3.13
CA GLY A 302 16.39 -7.27 -4.55
C GLY A 302 17.69 -7.30 -5.34
N THR A 303 17.55 -7.11 -6.65
CA THR A 303 18.69 -7.02 -7.56
C THR A 303 19.12 -5.57 -7.73
N ARG A 304 20.40 -5.36 -8.05
CA ARG A 304 20.91 -4.04 -8.42
C ARG A 304 20.10 -3.39 -9.55
N ALA A 305 19.65 -4.18 -10.53
CA ALA A 305 18.86 -3.68 -11.66
C ALA A 305 17.53 -3.07 -11.20
N GLN A 306 16.80 -3.75 -10.31
CA GLN A 306 15.53 -3.25 -9.77
C GLN A 306 15.70 -1.93 -8.99
N HIS A 307 16.77 -1.82 -8.19
CA HIS A 307 17.08 -0.56 -7.49
C HIS A 307 17.51 0.57 -8.44
N GLU A 308 18.20 0.25 -9.54
CA GLU A 308 18.51 1.25 -10.57
C GLU A 308 17.24 1.66 -11.33
N GLU A 309 16.40 0.71 -11.74
CA GLU A 309 15.15 0.96 -12.46
C GLU A 309 14.19 1.87 -11.68
N SER A 310 13.98 1.60 -10.38
CA SER A 310 13.17 2.44 -9.51
C SER A 310 13.67 3.89 -9.34
N VAL A 311 14.93 4.18 -9.68
CA VAL A 311 15.50 5.54 -9.61
C VAL A 311 15.47 6.24 -10.97
N PHE A 312 15.73 5.51 -12.08
CA PHE A 312 15.96 6.11 -13.40
C PHE A 312 14.83 5.95 -14.40
N SER A 313 14.08 4.86 -14.29
CA SER A 313 13.01 4.54 -15.23
C SER A 313 11.84 3.90 -14.48
N PRO A 314 11.29 4.59 -13.46
CA PRO A 314 10.17 4.08 -12.69
C PRO A 314 8.96 3.85 -13.62
N TYR A 315 8.28 2.73 -13.43
CA TYR A 315 7.14 2.31 -14.25
C TYR A 315 6.04 3.38 -14.31
N ALA A 316 5.73 4.01 -13.18
CA ALA A 316 4.74 5.09 -13.11
C ALA A 316 5.01 6.21 -14.13
N GLY A 317 6.29 6.58 -14.35
CA GLY A 317 6.66 7.59 -15.34
C GLY A 317 6.36 7.16 -16.77
N ALA A 318 6.64 5.90 -17.11
CA ALA A 318 6.32 5.34 -18.41
C ALA A 318 4.80 5.25 -18.63
N LEU A 319 4.06 4.75 -17.63
CA LEU A 319 2.60 4.68 -17.66
C LEU A 319 1.98 6.08 -17.84
N ASN A 320 2.47 7.09 -17.12
CA ASN A 320 1.95 8.44 -17.19
C ASN A 320 2.19 9.11 -18.57
N ALA A 321 3.24 8.71 -19.29
CA ALA A 321 3.53 9.26 -20.62
C ALA A 321 2.55 8.76 -21.71
N ASP A 322 2.01 7.55 -21.53
CA ASP A 322 1.23 6.83 -22.55
C ASP A 322 -0.26 6.63 -22.17
N ASP A 323 -0.70 7.09 -20.99
CA ASP A 323 -2.07 6.85 -20.50
C ASP A 323 -3.14 7.62 -21.29
N LEU A 324 -3.92 6.89 -22.09
CA LEU A 324 -4.96 7.45 -22.95
C LEU A 324 -6.25 7.83 -22.21
N TYR A 325 -6.42 7.41 -20.95
CA TYR A 325 -7.73 7.40 -20.29
C TYR A 325 -7.81 8.23 -19.01
N THR A 326 -6.86 9.15 -18.78
CA THR A 326 -6.81 10.05 -17.61
C THR A 326 -8.11 10.82 -17.35
N ALA A 327 -8.86 11.16 -18.40
CA ALA A 327 -10.16 11.82 -18.30
C ALA A 327 -11.26 10.98 -17.61
N LYS A 328 -11.07 9.66 -17.46
CA LYS A 328 -12.03 8.74 -16.82
C LYS A 328 -11.79 8.57 -15.32
N LEU A 329 -10.72 9.15 -14.79
CA LEU A 329 -10.29 8.98 -13.40
C LEU A 329 -11.06 9.89 -12.45
N ILE A 330 -11.51 9.30 -11.35
CA ILE A 330 -12.09 9.95 -10.17
C ILE A 330 -11.16 9.59 -9.00
N LEU A 331 -10.47 10.58 -8.44
CA LEU A 331 -9.41 10.32 -7.48
C LEU A 331 -9.90 10.56 -6.05
N TYR A 332 -9.67 9.60 -5.17
CA TYR A 332 -9.83 9.75 -3.73
C TYR A 332 -8.47 9.74 -3.07
N LYS A 333 -8.09 10.86 -2.43
CA LYS A 333 -6.87 10.91 -1.62
C LYS A 333 -7.19 11.02 -0.14
N ALA A 334 -6.38 10.35 0.65
CA ALA A 334 -6.28 10.56 2.09
C ALA A 334 -5.13 11.52 2.39
N GLN A 335 -5.25 12.27 3.48
CA GLN A 335 -4.16 13.09 4.00
C GLN A 335 -4.30 13.29 5.50
N ASN A 336 -3.18 13.60 6.14
CA ASN A 336 -3.12 13.97 7.56
C ASN A 336 -3.74 12.86 8.45
N PRO A 337 -3.21 11.63 8.44
CA PRO A 337 -3.86 10.48 9.05
C PRO A 337 -4.32 10.68 10.50
N PRO A 338 -5.53 10.19 10.87
CA PRO A 338 -6.20 10.58 12.10
C PRO A 338 -5.57 9.90 13.32
N ALA A 339 -5.47 10.70 14.38
CA ALA A 339 -5.40 10.24 15.77
C ALA A 339 -4.15 9.44 16.15
N GLY A 340 -3.11 10.20 16.46
CA GLY A 340 -2.18 9.82 17.53
C GLY A 340 -0.72 9.83 17.12
N HIS A 341 -0.26 10.83 16.35
CA HIS A 341 1.15 11.22 16.15
C HIS A 341 2.12 10.12 16.58
N VAL A 342 2.11 9.03 15.83
CA VAL A 342 3.06 7.95 16.05
C VAL A 342 4.34 8.46 15.41
N ASP A 343 5.01 9.39 16.09
CA ASP A 343 6.13 10.11 15.50
C ASP A 343 7.42 9.30 15.65
N SER A 344 7.37 8.28 16.51
CA SER A 344 8.54 7.53 16.97
C SER A 344 8.24 6.05 17.22
N LEU A 345 9.29 5.24 17.22
CA LEU A 345 9.22 3.84 17.68
C LEU A 345 8.73 3.73 19.13
N LEU A 346 8.96 4.76 19.94
CA LEU A 346 8.49 4.81 21.32
C LEU A 346 6.95 4.78 21.38
N ASP A 347 6.29 5.51 20.51
CA ASP A 347 4.81 5.52 20.44
C ASP A 347 4.29 4.15 19.98
N LEU A 348 4.91 3.55 18.96
CA LEU A 348 4.58 2.19 18.51
C LEU A 348 4.74 1.15 19.63
N SER A 349 5.84 1.24 20.38
CA SER A 349 6.10 0.38 21.54
C SER A 349 4.97 0.49 22.55
N PHE A 350 4.52 1.72 22.82
CA PHE A 350 3.42 1.97 23.75
C PHE A 350 2.13 1.31 23.29
N TYR A 351 1.74 1.44 22.02
CA TYR A 351 0.55 0.78 21.48
C TYR A 351 0.67 -0.74 21.47
N TYR A 352 1.86 -1.28 21.19
CA TYR A 352 2.12 -2.72 21.25
C TYR A 352 1.89 -3.25 22.67
N PHE A 353 2.49 -2.62 23.69
CA PHE A 353 2.33 -3.05 25.08
C PHE A 353 0.91 -2.92 25.63
N LEU A 354 0.10 -2.02 25.06
CA LEU A 354 -1.31 -1.93 25.39
C LEU A 354 -2.17 -2.98 24.67
N GLY A 355 -1.60 -3.75 23.74
CA GLY A 355 -2.34 -4.66 22.87
C GLY A 355 -3.28 -3.93 21.91
N THR A 356 -2.99 -2.66 21.61
CA THR A 356 -3.81 -1.80 20.75
C THR A 356 -3.13 -1.43 19.44
N LEU A 357 -1.89 -1.88 19.22
CA LEU A 357 -1.19 -1.66 17.95
C LEU A 357 -2.01 -2.25 16.79
N ASN A 358 -2.11 -1.48 15.71
CA ASN A 358 -2.84 -1.86 14.51
C ASN A 358 -2.18 -1.19 13.29
N GLU A 359 -2.68 -1.49 12.09
CA GLU A 359 -2.13 -0.97 10.84
C GLU A 359 -2.24 0.57 10.74
N HIS A 360 -3.28 1.21 11.29
CA HIS A 360 -3.38 2.68 11.28
C HIS A 360 -2.26 3.36 12.08
N HIS A 361 -1.87 2.80 13.23
CA HIS A 361 -0.75 3.34 14.02
C HIS A 361 0.58 3.26 13.25
N LEU A 362 0.77 2.13 12.58
CA LEU A 362 1.94 1.90 11.74
C LEU A 362 1.92 2.90 10.54
N LEU A 363 0.76 3.21 9.96
CA LEU A 363 0.64 4.15 8.83
C LEU A 363 0.87 5.59 9.27
N GLY A 364 0.43 5.95 10.47
CA GLY A 364 0.78 7.23 11.10
C GLY A 364 2.30 7.37 11.25
N PHE A 365 3.00 6.30 11.64
CA PHE A 365 4.46 6.30 11.72
C PHE A 365 5.14 6.46 10.37
N THR A 366 4.73 5.69 9.36
CA THR A 366 5.29 5.86 8.01
C THR A 366 4.97 7.21 7.41
N SER A 367 3.80 7.80 7.74
CA SER A 367 3.41 9.13 7.29
C SER A 367 4.38 10.20 7.75
N ASN A 368 4.74 10.17 9.05
CA ASN A 368 5.74 11.07 9.61
C ASN A 368 7.12 10.86 8.98
N LYS A 369 7.50 9.60 8.75
CA LYS A 369 8.80 9.26 8.14
C LYS A 369 8.91 9.68 6.68
N LEU A 370 7.82 9.57 5.93
CA LEU A 370 7.70 10.07 4.56
C LEU A 370 7.78 11.61 4.53
N ALA A 371 7.11 12.28 5.46
CA ALA A 371 7.19 13.73 5.61
C ALA A 371 8.62 14.22 5.91
N ASP A 372 9.46 13.39 6.53
CA ASP A 372 10.85 13.71 6.84
C ASP A 372 11.85 13.42 5.72
N MET A 373 11.42 12.81 4.60
CA MET A 373 12.30 12.54 3.46
C MET A 373 12.84 13.84 2.85
N ILE A 374 14.11 13.79 2.44
CA ILE A 374 14.83 14.96 1.93
C ILE A 374 14.87 14.89 0.40
N ALA A 375 14.37 15.94 -0.24
CA ALA A 375 14.42 16.08 -1.70
C ALA A 375 15.72 16.77 -2.19
N GLY A 376 16.12 16.49 -3.42
CA GLY A 376 17.21 17.14 -4.15
C GLY A 376 18.63 16.70 -3.74
N ASP A 377 19.62 17.11 -4.55
CA ASP A 377 21.06 16.80 -4.38
C ASP A 377 21.69 17.58 -3.20
N ILE A 378 22.87 17.13 -2.73
CA ILE A 378 23.60 17.73 -1.59
C ILE A 378 23.84 19.24 -1.81
N GLY A 379 23.17 20.06 -0.99
CA GLY A 379 23.36 21.52 -0.93
C GLY A 379 22.15 22.34 -1.39
N GLU A 380 21.11 21.72 -1.96
CA GLU A 380 19.95 22.44 -2.52
C GLU A 380 18.66 22.43 -1.69
N GLY A 381 18.52 21.63 -0.62
CA GLY A 381 17.35 21.83 0.25
C GLY A 381 17.14 20.85 1.40
N GLY A 382 16.91 21.38 2.60
CA GLY A 382 16.16 20.69 3.66
C GLY A 382 14.65 20.74 3.39
N LEU A 383 14.23 20.66 2.12
CA LEU A 383 12.83 20.67 1.73
C LEU A 383 12.25 19.29 2.03
N LYS A 384 11.13 19.32 2.74
CA LYS A 384 10.34 18.15 3.17
C LYS A 384 9.00 18.19 2.42
N PRO A 385 8.98 17.82 1.12
CA PRO A 385 7.83 18.09 0.25
C PRO A 385 6.63 17.19 0.56
N TYR A 386 6.84 16.06 1.24
CA TYR A 386 5.82 15.02 1.42
C TYR A 386 5.11 15.08 2.76
N GLY A 387 4.98 16.28 3.34
CA GLY A 387 4.24 16.51 4.58
C GLY A 387 2.77 16.09 4.50
N ASP A 388 2.14 16.31 3.35
CA ASP A 388 0.79 15.84 3.07
C ASP A 388 0.86 14.46 2.41
N ASN A 389 0.59 13.42 3.17
CA ASN A 389 0.55 12.03 2.71
C ASN A 389 -0.43 11.18 3.55
N ASP A 390 -0.72 9.97 3.10
CA ASP A 390 -1.64 9.04 3.78
C ASP A 390 -0.94 7.91 4.55
N GLY A 391 0.38 7.99 4.71
CA GLY A 391 1.23 6.94 5.28
C GLY A 391 2.01 6.15 4.25
N LEU A 392 1.56 6.11 2.98
CA LEU A 392 2.26 5.39 1.91
C LEU A 392 2.43 6.25 0.66
N VAL A 393 1.47 7.11 0.36
CA VAL A 393 1.38 7.84 -0.90
C VAL A 393 1.33 9.34 -0.59
N PRO A 394 2.29 10.13 -1.12
CA PRO A 394 2.19 11.59 -1.07
C PRO A 394 0.92 12.07 -1.75
N ALA A 395 0.28 13.09 -1.16
CA ALA A 395 -0.97 13.62 -1.68
C ALA A 395 -0.87 14.08 -3.15
N ALA A 396 0.28 14.63 -3.56
CA ALA A 396 0.54 15.04 -4.94
C ALA A 396 0.54 13.84 -5.92
N SER A 397 1.01 12.67 -5.47
CA SER A 397 0.93 11.45 -6.27
C SER A 397 -0.50 10.90 -6.32
N ALA A 398 -1.22 10.92 -5.20
CA ALA A 398 -2.60 10.45 -5.15
C ALA A 398 -3.57 11.27 -6.02
N VAL A 399 -3.32 12.58 -6.19
CA VAL A 399 -4.13 13.45 -7.07
C VAL A 399 -3.63 13.48 -8.51
N PHE A 400 -2.63 12.68 -8.84
CA PHE A 400 -1.99 12.66 -10.16
C PHE A 400 -1.56 14.08 -10.59
N ASP A 401 -0.81 14.77 -9.71
CA ASP A 401 -0.44 16.17 -9.92
C ASP A 401 0.20 16.41 -11.29
N GLY A 402 -0.12 17.57 -11.86
CA GLY A 402 0.23 17.93 -13.23
C GLY A 402 -0.71 17.43 -14.32
N GLU A 403 -1.66 16.53 -14.03
CA GLU A 403 -2.61 16.01 -15.02
C GLU A 403 -4.04 16.53 -14.85
N LEU A 404 -4.80 16.51 -15.94
CA LEU A 404 -6.24 16.77 -15.92
C LEU A 404 -7.00 15.48 -15.64
N VAL A 405 -7.75 15.46 -14.53
CA VAL A 405 -8.63 14.35 -14.14
C VAL A 405 -10.07 14.84 -13.95
N SER A 406 -11.03 13.92 -13.92
CA SER A 406 -12.46 14.26 -13.87
C SER A 406 -12.84 14.91 -12.54
N SER A 407 -12.42 14.31 -11.43
CA SER A 407 -12.66 14.84 -10.09
C SER A 407 -11.62 14.34 -9.09
N VAL A 408 -11.48 15.10 -8.01
CA VAL A 408 -10.61 14.77 -6.89
C VAL A 408 -11.37 15.05 -5.59
N ASP A 409 -11.52 14.02 -4.77
CA ASP A 409 -12.09 14.10 -3.44
C ASP A 409 -11.00 13.87 -2.39
N VAL A 410 -11.04 14.67 -1.33
CA VAL A 410 -9.99 14.73 -0.31
C VAL A 410 -10.56 14.42 1.05
N PHE A 411 -9.98 13.42 1.70
CA PHE A 411 -10.35 13.01 3.04
C PHE A 411 -9.23 13.35 4.01
N ASP A 412 -9.44 14.44 4.76
CA ASP A 412 -8.61 14.80 5.90
C ASP A 412 -8.78 13.80 7.03
N ASN A 413 -7.74 13.64 7.86
CA ASN A 413 -7.82 12.73 9.00
C ASN A 413 -8.15 11.32 8.52
N CYS A 414 -7.50 10.89 7.43
CA CYS A 414 -7.54 9.54 6.88
C CYS A 414 -6.12 9.08 6.55
N ASP A 415 -5.78 7.84 6.89
CA ASP A 415 -4.61 7.16 6.33
C ASP A 415 -4.99 6.34 5.10
N HIS A 416 -4.00 5.66 4.52
CA HIS A 416 -4.14 4.88 3.31
C HIS A 416 -5.20 3.77 3.42
N LEU A 417 -5.37 3.18 4.61
CA LEU A 417 -6.37 2.13 4.87
C LEU A 417 -7.74 2.70 5.25
N SER A 418 -7.77 3.91 5.81
CA SER A 418 -9.00 4.65 6.04
C SER A 418 -9.81 4.82 4.75
N LEU A 419 -9.17 4.84 3.58
CA LEU A 419 -9.89 4.89 2.31
C LEU A 419 -10.74 3.65 2.00
N VAL A 420 -10.46 2.52 2.66
CA VAL A 420 -11.19 1.26 2.49
C VAL A 420 -12.08 0.87 3.67
N ASP A 421 -11.79 1.34 4.87
CA ASP A 421 -12.56 0.99 6.09
C ASP A 421 -13.30 2.17 6.76
N ASN A 422 -13.02 3.42 6.36
CA ASN A 422 -13.72 4.56 6.94
C ASN A 422 -15.14 4.69 6.36
N SER A 423 -16.13 4.58 7.24
CA SER A 423 -17.55 4.66 6.86
C SER A 423 -17.94 5.91 6.07
N ALA A 424 -17.28 7.06 6.28
CA ALA A 424 -17.56 8.28 5.53
C ALA A 424 -17.06 8.18 4.09
N VAL A 425 -15.84 7.66 3.90
CA VAL A 425 -15.27 7.41 2.55
C VAL A 425 -16.12 6.39 1.80
N VAL A 426 -16.44 5.26 2.44
CA VAL A 426 -17.27 4.20 1.86
C VAL A 426 -18.65 4.73 1.43
N THR A 427 -19.26 5.59 2.27
CA THR A 427 -20.55 6.21 1.95
C THR A 427 -20.45 7.15 0.76
N ASP A 428 -19.40 7.98 0.71
CA ASP A 428 -19.18 8.92 -0.37
C ASP A 428 -18.95 8.21 -1.72
N VAL A 429 -18.04 7.25 -1.76
CA VAL A 429 -17.76 6.43 -2.96
C VAL A 429 -19.02 5.70 -3.44
N LYS A 430 -19.81 5.12 -2.53
CA LYS A 430 -21.09 4.48 -2.90
C LYS A 430 -22.05 5.48 -3.57
N ASN A 431 -22.16 6.70 -3.02
CA ASN A 431 -23.04 7.73 -3.59
C ASN A 431 -22.52 8.22 -4.94
N MET A 432 -21.20 8.35 -5.10
CA MET A 432 -20.54 8.67 -6.37
C MET A 432 -20.88 7.59 -7.41
N LEU A 433 -20.73 6.31 -7.08
CA LEU A 433 -21.09 5.19 -7.95
C LEU A 433 -22.57 5.25 -8.37
N ILE A 434 -23.50 5.52 -7.45
CA ILE A 434 -24.93 5.66 -7.79
C ILE A 434 -25.16 6.81 -8.81
N SER A 435 -24.34 7.86 -8.78
CA SER A 435 -24.45 9.01 -9.68
C SER A 435 -23.94 8.75 -11.11
N ILE A 436 -22.93 7.89 -11.27
CA ILE A 436 -22.30 7.57 -12.58
C ILE A 436 -23.27 6.88 -13.55
N GLY A 437 -24.27 6.15 -13.04
CA GLY A 437 -25.23 5.39 -13.83
C GLY A 437 -26.55 6.12 -14.15
N MET A 438 -26.66 7.43 -13.98
CA MET A 438 -27.86 8.17 -14.38
C MET A 438 -27.71 8.64 -15.84
N PRO A 439 -28.51 8.13 -16.80
CA PRO A 439 -28.57 8.76 -18.12
C PRO A 439 -29.04 10.21 -17.94
N GLU A 440 -28.32 11.15 -18.57
CA GLU A 440 -28.73 12.57 -18.63
C GLU A 440 -30.13 12.76 -19.23
#